data_AF-A0A1Z5LFA4-F1
#
_entry.id   AF-A0A1Z5LFA4-F1
#
_cell.length_a   1.000
_cell.length_b   1.000
_cell.length_c   1.000
_cell.angle_alpha   90.00
_cell.angle_beta   90.00
_cell.angle_gamma   90.00
#
_symmetry.space_group_name_H-M   'P 1'
#
loop_
_entity.id
_entity.type
_entity.pdbx_description
1 polymer ?
#
loop_
_entity_poly.entity_id
_entity_poly.type
_entity_poly.pdbx_seq_one_letter_code
_entity_poly.pdbx_strand_id
1 'polypeptide(L)'
;MGSYVVESIYLPAAQTGNAGNFNTAVDIRLKLWAEKLLPTQSVDVGWRTLQEEFHSLLQRRKTAKDHDPLFDKLKHAVVHEVINRHEWEDKAVEMLHLIQLNALEDRVVHDKHQWDQAVRFLESTLQRHLQETEKRVHSMVGPGVREQWMYWASPTEDQRQRSAVRSELEKLLNAEFLQKHGPSLTQEELTTVRKNLQAKEIDVDYKFIRDTWEPLYRLHFLRRSLSRAHECRKGYFLYHQGLDSDLECHDVVLFWRVQRMMQTTANVLRQQVMNREARRLEKGVKEVLDDFSQDSEKKVQLLTGRRVELAEELKRVRQIQEKLEEFVVALNAEK
;
A
#
# COMPACT_ATOMS: atom_id res chain seq x y z
N MET A 1 0.80 1.61 -3.18
CA MET A 1 0.29 2.05 -4.51
C MET A 1 0.66 3.50 -4.84
N GLY A 2 0.47 4.48 -3.95
CA GLY A 2 0.79 5.90 -4.24
C GLY A 2 2.27 6.21 -4.57
N SER A 3 3.22 5.40 -4.09
CA SER A 3 4.64 5.54 -4.47
C SER A 3 4.93 5.04 -5.89
N TYR A 4 4.31 3.95 -6.32
CA TYR A 4 4.49 3.42 -7.69
C TYR A 4 4.00 4.41 -8.76
N VAL A 5 2.83 5.04 -8.54
CA VAL A 5 2.29 6.04 -9.48
C VAL A 5 3.24 7.22 -9.66
N VAL A 6 3.83 7.72 -8.57
CA VAL A 6 4.77 8.85 -8.64
C VAL A 6 6.10 8.42 -9.25
N GLU A 7 6.74 7.38 -8.72
CA GLU A 7 8.10 6.97 -9.09
C GLU A 7 8.19 6.26 -10.44
N SER A 8 7.21 5.41 -10.77
CA SER A 8 7.26 4.52 -11.94
C SER A 8 6.41 5.00 -13.12
N ILE A 9 5.49 5.95 -12.89
CA ILE A 9 4.59 6.48 -13.94
C ILE A 9 4.82 7.98 -14.15
N TYR A 10 4.53 8.80 -13.14
CA TYR A 10 4.50 10.25 -13.28
C TYR A 10 5.88 10.87 -13.51
N LEU A 11 6.85 10.58 -12.65
CA LEU A 11 8.21 11.16 -12.73
C LEU A 11 8.89 10.83 -14.08
N PRO A 12 8.90 9.58 -14.58
CA PRO A 12 9.48 9.27 -15.89
C PRO A 12 8.69 9.88 -17.06
N ALA A 13 7.37 9.97 -16.96
CA ALA A 13 6.56 10.57 -18.02
C ALA A 13 6.78 12.08 -18.09
N ALA A 14 6.91 12.77 -16.95
CA ALA A 14 7.16 14.21 -16.90
C ALA A 14 8.50 14.63 -17.53
N GLN A 15 9.40 13.68 -17.77
CA GLN A 15 10.71 13.91 -18.40
C GLN A 15 10.69 13.87 -19.92
N THR A 16 9.57 13.55 -20.55
CA THR A 16 9.51 13.39 -22.02
C THR A 16 9.40 14.72 -22.80
N GLY A 17 9.44 15.85 -22.09
CA GLY A 17 9.64 17.19 -22.65
C GLY A 17 8.39 17.90 -23.17
N ASN A 18 7.45 17.20 -23.81
CA ASN A 18 6.21 17.78 -24.33
C ASN A 18 4.95 16.98 -23.93
N ALA A 19 3.78 17.62 -24.03
CA ALA A 19 2.48 17.05 -23.70
C ALA A 19 2.15 15.75 -24.44
N GLY A 20 2.42 15.67 -25.75
CA GLY A 20 2.12 14.48 -26.55
C GLY A 20 2.91 13.25 -26.11
N ASN A 21 4.22 13.43 -25.90
CA ASN A 21 5.10 12.38 -25.39
C ASN A 21 4.75 12.00 -23.95
N PHE A 22 4.36 12.98 -23.12
CA PHE A 22 3.93 12.74 -21.74
C PHE A 22 2.73 11.80 -21.72
N ASN A 23 1.68 12.13 -22.48
CA ASN A 23 0.46 11.32 -22.55
C ASN A 23 0.74 9.91 -23.07
N THR A 24 1.62 9.79 -24.08
CA THR A 24 2.03 8.49 -24.62
C THR A 24 2.79 7.65 -23.59
N ALA A 25 3.75 8.25 -22.86
CA ALA A 25 4.52 7.58 -21.83
C ALA A 25 3.62 7.16 -20.64
N VAL A 26 2.68 8.02 -20.24
CA VAL A 26 1.66 7.72 -19.24
C VAL A 26 0.82 6.52 -19.67
N ASP A 27 0.32 6.50 -20.91
CA ASP A 27 -0.52 5.42 -21.42
C ASP A 27 0.19 4.07 -21.38
N ILE A 28 1.43 4.03 -21.87
CA ILE A 28 2.25 2.81 -21.88
C ILE A 28 2.45 2.31 -20.44
N ARG A 29 2.81 3.21 -19.52
CA ARG A 29 3.14 2.85 -18.13
C ARG A 29 1.91 2.45 -17.32
N LEU A 30 0.77 3.11 -17.51
CA LEU A 30 -0.50 2.73 -16.89
C LEU A 30 -0.98 1.35 -17.37
N LYS A 31 -0.89 1.08 -18.67
CA LYS A 31 -1.22 -0.25 -19.23
C LYS A 31 -0.32 -1.33 -18.67
N LEU A 32 1.00 -1.13 -18.70
CA LEU A 32 1.96 -2.09 -18.13
C LEU A 32 1.69 -2.37 -16.64
N TRP A 33 1.29 -1.36 -15.88
CA TRP A 33 0.94 -1.52 -14.48
C TRP A 33 -0.35 -2.32 -14.29
N ALA A 34 -1.39 -2.00 -15.06
CA ALA A 34 -2.67 -2.71 -15.06
C ALA A 34 -2.57 -4.15 -15.55
N GLU A 35 -1.62 -4.45 -16.45
CA GLU A 35 -1.39 -5.80 -16.98
C GLU A 35 -0.57 -6.67 -16.02
N LYS A 36 0.47 -6.11 -15.40
CA LYS A 36 1.50 -6.94 -14.75
C LYS A 36 1.45 -6.99 -13.24
N LEU A 37 0.99 -5.93 -12.59
CA LEU A 37 1.20 -5.75 -11.15
C LEU A 37 -0.08 -5.43 -10.40
N LEU A 38 -0.87 -4.50 -10.92
CA LEU A 38 -2.02 -3.98 -10.21
C LEU A 38 -3.08 -5.04 -9.88
N PRO A 39 -3.47 -5.97 -10.77
CA PRO A 39 -4.52 -6.94 -10.46
C PRO A 39 -4.14 -7.84 -9.29
N THR A 40 -2.93 -8.39 -9.31
CA THR A 40 -2.40 -9.25 -8.24
C THR A 40 -2.28 -8.49 -6.93
N GLN A 41 -1.69 -7.29 -6.94
CA GLN A 41 -1.63 -6.43 -5.75
C GLN A 41 -3.02 -6.07 -5.20
N SER A 42 -4.01 -5.95 -6.08
CA SER A 42 -5.39 -5.65 -5.70
C SER A 42 -6.02 -6.83 -4.97
N VAL A 43 -5.82 -8.05 -5.47
CA VAL A 43 -6.25 -9.28 -4.79
C VAL A 43 -5.55 -9.44 -3.45
N ASP A 44 -4.23 -9.22 -3.38
CA ASP A 44 -3.47 -9.31 -2.13
C ASP A 44 -4.00 -8.35 -1.06
N VAL A 45 -4.35 -7.12 -1.44
CA VAL A 45 -4.96 -6.15 -0.52
C VAL A 45 -6.36 -6.59 -0.12
N GLY A 46 -7.16 -7.13 -1.05
CA GLY A 46 -8.47 -7.71 -0.75
C GLY A 46 -8.37 -8.83 0.29
N TRP A 47 -7.40 -9.73 0.10
CA TRP A 47 -7.14 -10.85 1.01
C TRP A 47 -6.71 -10.37 2.41
N ARG A 48 -5.73 -9.46 2.49
CA ARG A 48 -5.29 -8.88 3.77
C ARG A 48 -6.43 -8.19 4.49
N THR A 49 -7.26 -7.43 3.77
CA THR A 49 -8.41 -6.74 4.37
C THR A 49 -9.42 -7.75 4.93
N LEU A 50 -9.73 -8.82 4.19
CA LEU A 50 -10.61 -9.89 4.66
C LEU A 50 -10.05 -10.57 5.92
N GLN A 51 -8.75 -10.86 5.94
CA GLN A 51 -8.06 -11.42 7.09
C GLN A 51 -8.12 -10.48 8.31
N GLU A 52 -7.85 -9.19 8.13
CA GLU A 52 -7.90 -8.18 9.20
C GLU A 52 -9.31 -8.06 9.79
N GLU A 53 -10.33 -7.98 8.94
CA GLU A 53 -11.73 -7.94 9.38
C GLU A 53 -12.13 -9.22 10.13
N PHE A 54 -11.70 -10.40 9.65
CA PHE A 54 -11.99 -11.66 10.33
C PHE A 54 -11.37 -11.71 11.73
N HIS A 55 -10.11 -11.27 11.88
CA HIS A 55 -9.48 -11.14 13.19
C HIS A 55 -10.16 -10.11 14.08
N SER A 56 -10.51 -8.94 13.53
CA SER A 56 -11.21 -7.87 14.24
C SER A 56 -12.54 -8.35 14.83
N LEU A 57 -13.31 -9.14 14.06
CA LEU A 57 -14.56 -9.74 14.52
C LEU A 57 -14.36 -10.69 15.72
N LEU A 58 -13.29 -11.48 15.73
CA LEU A 58 -12.98 -12.38 16.84
C LEU A 58 -12.57 -11.60 18.10
N GLN A 59 -11.74 -10.57 17.95
CA GLN A 59 -11.33 -9.74 19.09
C GLN A 59 -12.54 -9.01 19.71
N ARG A 60 -13.45 -8.49 18.88
CA ARG A 60 -14.70 -7.87 19.36
C ARG A 60 -15.57 -8.86 20.14
N ARG A 61 -15.68 -10.11 19.66
CA ARG A 61 -16.42 -11.18 20.36
C ARG A 61 -15.82 -11.52 21.73
N LYS A 62 -14.50 -11.53 21.87
CA LYS A 62 -13.84 -11.79 23.16
C LYS A 62 -14.14 -10.74 24.23
N THR A 63 -14.33 -9.49 23.82
CA THR A 63 -14.63 -8.38 24.74
C THR A 63 -16.10 -8.31 25.16
N ALA A 64 -16.95 -9.19 24.64
CA ALA A 64 -18.36 -9.21 24.97
C ALA A 64 -18.60 -9.76 26.39
N LYS A 65 -19.64 -9.27 27.08
CA LYS A 65 -19.94 -9.65 28.47
C LYS A 65 -20.33 -11.13 28.64
N ASP A 66 -20.79 -11.75 27.56
CA ASP A 66 -21.22 -13.15 27.45
C ASP A 66 -20.14 -14.08 26.87
N HIS A 67 -18.89 -13.60 26.78
CA HIS A 67 -17.81 -14.37 26.18
C HIS A 67 -17.44 -15.61 27.02
N ASP A 68 -17.54 -16.79 26.41
CA ASP A 68 -17.04 -18.04 26.98
C ASP A 68 -15.60 -18.31 26.49
N PRO A 69 -14.59 -18.24 27.39
CA PRO A 69 -13.20 -18.47 27.02
C PRO A 69 -12.88 -19.92 26.66
N LEU A 70 -13.79 -20.87 26.95
CA LEU A 70 -13.58 -22.30 26.69
C LEU A 70 -13.19 -22.60 25.24
N PHE A 71 -13.79 -21.89 24.29
CA PHE A 71 -13.57 -22.12 22.86
C PHE A 71 -12.50 -21.23 22.25
N ASP A 72 -11.80 -20.41 23.03
CA ASP A 72 -10.83 -19.47 22.47
C ASP A 72 -9.70 -20.18 21.76
N LYS A 73 -9.09 -21.19 22.39
CA LYS A 73 -8.01 -21.96 21.76
C LYS A 73 -8.45 -22.59 20.43
N LEU A 74 -9.64 -23.20 20.42
CA LEU A 74 -10.24 -23.77 19.21
C LEU A 74 -10.45 -22.69 18.12
N LYS A 75 -11.06 -21.56 18.48
CA LYS A 75 -11.31 -20.45 17.54
C LYS A 75 -10.02 -19.95 16.89
N HIS A 76 -8.94 -19.75 17.65
CA HIS A 76 -7.66 -19.31 17.07
C HIS A 76 -7.06 -20.37 16.15
N ALA A 77 -7.06 -21.64 16.58
CA ALA A 77 -6.49 -22.72 15.78
C ALA A 77 -7.26 -22.90 14.46
N VAL A 78 -8.59 -22.83 14.49
CA VAL A 78 -9.43 -22.89 13.28
C VAL A 78 -9.14 -21.70 12.37
N VAL A 79 -9.10 -20.48 12.92
CA VAL A 79 -8.86 -19.27 12.13
C VAL A 79 -7.50 -19.30 11.45
N HIS A 80 -6.46 -19.69 12.19
CA HIS A 80 -5.11 -19.84 11.66
C HIS A 80 -5.07 -20.86 10.52
N GLU A 81 -5.69 -22.04 10.71
CA GLU A 81 -5.72 -23.08 9.69
C GLU A 81 -6.51 -22.66 8.45
N VAL A 82 -7.67 -22.02 8.62
CA VAL A 82 -8.50 -21.52 7.51
C VAL A 82 -7.75 -20.49 6.68
N ILE A 83 -7.06 -19.55 7.33
CA ILE A 83 -6.28 -18.52 6.63
C ILE A 83 -5.13 -19.15 5.84
N ASN A 84 -4.47 -20.16 6.40
CA ASN A 84 -3.36 -20.85 5.71
C ASN A 84 -3.83 -21.68 4.51
N ARG A 85 -5.05 -22.20 4.54
CA ARG A 85 -5.64 -23.00 3.45
C ARG A 85 -6.38 -22.17 2.41
N HIS A 86 -6.76 -20.94 2.74
CA HIS A 86 -7.63 -20.15 1.87
C HIS A 86 -6.85 -19.59 0.69
N GLU A 87 -7.34 -19.92 -0.51
CA GLU A 87 -6.88 -19.35 -1.77
C GLU A 87 -8.01 -18.52 -2.39
N TRP A 88 -7.66 -17.28 -2.75
CA TRP A 88 -8.57 -16.38 -3.45
C TRP A 88 -8.99 -16.98 -4.80
N GLU A 89 -10.15 -16.59 -5.33
CA GLU A 89 -10.65 -17.15 -6.59
C GLU A 89 -9.65 -16.99 -7.74
N ASP A 90 -9.28 -18.10 -8.40
CA ASP A 90 -8.25 -18.16 -9.45
C ASP A 90 -8.45 -17.11 -10.56
N LYS A 91 -9.70 -16.86 -10.93
CA LYS A 91 -10.07 -15.93 -12.02
C LYS A 91 -10.15 -14.46 -11.58
N ALA A 92 -9.98 -14.16 -10.29
CA ALA A 92 -10.14 -12.81 -9.79
C ALA A 92 -9.10 -11.85 -10.39
N VAL A 93 -7.86 -12.31 -10.56
CA VAL A 93 -6.77 -11.52 -11.15
C VAL A 93 -7.10 -11.14 -12.60
N GLU A 94 -7.53 -12.10 -13.42
CA GLU A 94 -7.92 -11.86 -14.82
C GLU A 94 -9.13 -10.93 -14.93
N MET A 95 -10.13 -11.12 -14.07
CA MET A 95 -11.31 -10.26 -14.05
C MET A 95 -10.97 -8.82 -13.66
N LEU A 96 -10.14 -8.63 -12.63
CA LEU A 96 -9.69 -7.29 -12.21
C LEU A 96 -8.84 -6.63 -13.29
N HIS A 97 -8.01 -7.40 -13.99
CA HIS A 97 -7.22 -6.90 -15.10
C HIS A 97 -8.10 -6.26 -16.20
N LEU A 98 -9.15 -6.95 -16.65
CA LEU A 98 -10.10 -6.41 -17.65
C LEU A 98 -10.80 -5.13 -17.16
N ILE A 99 -11.25 -5.13 -15.90
CA ILE A 99 -11.94 -4.00 -15.29
C ILE A 99 -11.01 -2.78 -15.18
N GLN A 100 -9.76 -3.00 -14.78
CA GLN A 100 -8.75 -1.96 -14.63
C GLN A 100 -8.37 -1.35 -15.98
N LEU A 101 -8.16 -2.19 -17.01
CA LEU A 101 -7.89 -1.71 -18.36
C LEU A 101 -9.05 -0.86 -18.89
N ASN A 102 -10.29 -1.37 -18.81
CA ASN A 102 -11.48 -0.64 -19.23
C ASN A 102 -11.63 0.71 -18.49
N ALA A 103 -11.29 0.75 -17.20
CA ALA A 103 -11.33 1.99 -16.43
C ALA A 103 -10.28 3.01 -16.87
N LEU A 104 -9.16 2.56 -17.43
CA LEU A 104 -8.06 3.40 -17.93
C LEU A 104 -8.25 3.88 -19.38
N GLU A 105 -9.19 3.31 -20.14
CA GLU A 105 -9.47 3.70 -21.52
C GLU A 105 -10.01 5.12 -21.63
N ASP A 106 -10.81 5.54 -20.64
CA ASP A 106 -11.33 6.91 -20.61
C ASP A 106 -10.22 7.91 -20.29
N ARG A 107 -10.19 8.99 -21.07
CA ARG A 107 -9.18 10.05 -21.02
C ARG A 107 -9.78 11.42 -20.76
N VAL A 108 -11.11 11.51 -20.67
CA VAL A 108 -11.83 12.77 -20.61
C VAL A 108 -12.39 12.97 -19.21
N VAL A 109 -12.03 14.08 -18.59
CA VAL A 109 -12.64 14.51 -17.34
C VAL A 109 -13.96 15.19 -17.68
N HIS A 110 -15.07 14.54 -17.34
CA HIS A 110 -16.40 14.91 -17.84
C HIS A 110 -17.02 16.13 -17.15
N ASP A 111 -16.62 16.41 -15.91
CA ASP A 111 -17.21 17.49 -15.13
C ASP A 111 -16.20 18.15 -14.18
N LYS A 112 -16.53 19.37 -13.75
CA LYS A 112 -15.69 20.17 -12.84
C LYS A 112 -15.47 19.47 -11.49
N HIS A 113 -16.43 18.69 -11.01
CA HIS A 113 -16.31 18.01 -9.73
C HIS A 113 -15.23 16.92 -9.80
N GLN A 114 -15.23 16.12 -10.87
CA GLN A 114 -14.17 15.14 -11.15
C GLN A 114 -12.80 15.79 -11.29
N TRP A 115 -12.73 16.95 -11.96
CA TRP A 115 -11.51 17.75 -12.06
C TRP A 115 -11.00 18.18 -10.69
N ASP A 116 -11.85 18.81 -9.87
CA ASP A 116 -11.50 19.28 -8.54
C ASP A 116 -11.05 18.14 -7.62
N GLN A 117 -11.69 16.96 -7.72
CA GLN A 117 -11.25 15.76 -7.01
C GLN A 117 -9.86 15.30 -7.45
N ALA A 118 -9.61 15.25 -8.76
CA ALA A 118 -8.33 14.84 -9.32
C ALA A 118 -7.20 15.80 -8.95
N VAL A 119 -7.45 17.12 -8.97
CA VAL A 119 -6.51 18.14 -8.49
C VAL A 119 -6.19 17.91 -7.01
N ARG A 120 -7.19 17.71 -6.15
CA ARG A 120 -6.96 17.43 -4.72
C ARG A 120 -6.17 16.14 -4.52
N PHE A 121 -6.46 15.10 -5.30
CA PHE A 121 -5.74 13.83 -5.24
C PHE A 121 -4.28 13.98 -5.68
N LEU A 122 -4.02 14.74 -6.74
CA LEU A 122 -2.69 15.12 -7.20
C LEU A 122 -1.94 15.90 -6.11
N GLU A 123 -2.51 17.01 -5.63
CA GLU A 123 -1.91 17.88 -4.62
C GLU A 123 -1.56 17.11 -3.34
N SER A 124 -2.52 16.36 -2.78
CA SER A 124 -2.29 15.58 -1.56
C SER A 124 -1.25 14.47 -1.76
N THR A 125 -1.16 13.90 -2.96
CA THR A 125 -0.15 12.89 -3.27
C THR A 125 1.23 13.49 -3.39
N LEU A 126 1.37 14.58 -4.14
CA LEU A 126 2.64 15.30 -4.28
C LEU A 126 3.11 15.87 -2.95
N GLN A 127 2.21 16.43 -2.13
CA GLN A 127 2.55 17.01 -0.83
C GLN A 127 3.07 15.94 0.15
N ARG A 128 2.49 14.73 0.15
CA ARG A 128 2.97 13.62 0.98
C ARG A 128 4.37 13.18 0.57
N HIS A 129 4.57 12.95 -0.73
CA HIS A 129 5.88 12.59 -1.29
C HIS A 129 6.93 13.69 -1.08
N LEU A 130 6.50 14.95 -1.15
CA LEU A 130 7.35 16.10 -0.87
C LEU A 130 7.83 16.08 0.58
N GLN A 131 6.93 15.88 1.55
CA GLN A 131 7.29 15.79 2.96
C GLN A 131 8.23 14.61 3.25
N GLU A 132 7.99 13.45 2.65
CA GLU A 132 8.87 12.27 2.77
C GLU A 132 10.27 12.56 2.20
N THR A 133 10.34 13.22 1.04
CA THR A 133 11.59 13.59 0.39
C THR A 133 12.33 14.69 1.16
N GLU A 134 11.62 15.69 1.69
CA GLU A 134 12.19 16.74 2.54
C GLU A 134 12.82 16.15 3.79
N LYS A 135 12.14 15.21 4.46
CA LYS A 135 12.69 14.48 5.60
C LYS A 135 13.94 13.70 5.22
N ARG A 136 13.94 13.01 4.07
CA ARG A 136 15.10 12.27 3.56
C ARG A 136 16.28 13.19 3.25
N VAL A 137 16.04 14.31 2.58
CA VAL A 137 17.10 15.29 2.28
C VAL A 137 17.63 15.91 3.57
N HIS A 138 16.75 16.23 4.53
CA HIS A 138 17.15 16.78 5.82
C HIS A 138 18.01 15.80 6.63
N SER A 139 17.64 14.51 6.70
CA SER A 139 18.44 13.52 7.42
C SER A 139 19.83 13.32 6.79
N MET A 140 19.92 13.44 5.46
CA MET A 140 21.17 13.34 4.71
C MET A 140 22.07 14.57 4.88
N VAL A 141 21.52 15.78 4.81
CA VAL A 141 22.29 17.04 4.80
C VAL A 141 22.51 17.59 6.21
N GLY A 142 21.71 17.15 7.18
CA GLY A 142 21.77 17.62 8.55
C GLY A 142 21.08 18.97 8.78
N PRO A 143 21.17 19.49 10.01
CA PRO A 143 20.47 20.71 10.41
C PRO A 143 21.00 21.94 9.67
N GLY A 144 20.08 22.81 9.24
CA GLY A 144 20.43 24.11 8.66
C GLY A 144 20.92 25.11 9.71
N VAL A 145 21.51 26.23 9.27
CA VAL A 145 22.09 27.26 10.16
C VAL A 145 21.11 27.75 11.24
N ARG A 146 19.83 27.89 10.89
CA ARG A 146 18.77 28.29 11.85
C ARG A 146 18.48 27.20 12.89
N GLU A 147 18.46 25.94 12.49
CA GLU A 147 18.19 24.82 13.39
C GLU A 147 19.37 24.55 14.32
N GLN A 148 20.59 24.73 13.81
CA GLN A 148 21.81 24.65 14.63
C GLN A 148 21.76 25.67 15.77
N TRP A 149 21.31 26.89 15.50
CA TRP A 149 21.12 27.92 16.52
C TRP A 149 19.94 27.67 17.46
N MET A 150 18.78 27.29 16.92
CA MET A 150 17.55 27.12 17.71
C MET A 150 17.57 25.88 18.60
N TYR A 151 18.17 24.78 18.12
CA TYR A 151 18.15 23.48 18.77
C TYR A 151 19.53 23.01 19.24
N TRP A 152 20.56 23.87 19.15
CA TRP A 152 21.95 23.55 19.51
C TRP A 152 22.44 22.25 18.84
N ALA A 153 21.99 22.01 17.61
CA ALA A 153 22.34 20.81 16.85
C ALA A 153 23.59 21.06 16.00
N SER A 154 24.47 20.06 15.88
CA SER A 154 25.67 20.14 15.03
C SER A 154 25.64 19.07 13.93
N PRO A 155 25.95 19.42 12.66
CA PRO A 155 26.01 18.44 11.59
C PRO A 155 27.23 17.52 11.74
N THR A 156 27.06 16.25 11.39
CA THR A 156 28.15 15.28 11.26
C THR A 156 29.07 15.65 10.09
N GLU A 157 30.26 15.03 10.02
CA GLU A 157 31.19 15.26 8.91
C GLU A 157 30.58 14.91 7.54
N ASP A 158 29.94 13.74 7.43
CA ASP A 158 29.19 13.33 6.24
C ASP A 158 28.10 14.34 5.86
N GLN A 159 27.35 14.86 6.84
CA GLN A 159 26.31 15.87 6.61
C GLN A 159 26.90 17.19 6.11
N ARG A 160 28.06 17.61 6.61
CA ARG A 160 28.78 18.81 6.11
C ARG A 160 29.21 18.60 4.66
N GLN A 161 29.79 17.46 4.33
CA GLN A 161 30.17 17.13 2.96
C GLN A 161 28.95 17.10 2.03
N ARG A 162 27.84 16.45 2.44
CA ARG A 162 26.59 16.43 1.67
C ARG A 162 25.97 17.82 1.50
N SER A 163 26.08 18.69 2.51
CA SER A 163 25.63 20.08 2.43
C SER A 163 26.41 20.88 1.40
N ALA A 164 27.73 20.70 1.35
CA ALA A 164 28.57 21.33 0.34
C ALA A 164 28.27 20.82 -1.07
N VAL A 165 28.11 19.51 -1.24
CA VAL A 165 27.68 18.88 -2.50
C VAL A 165 26.32 19.43 -2.93
N ARG A 166 25.35 19.48 -2.03
CA ARG A 166 24.02 20.06 -2.28
C ARG A 166 24.12 21.49 -2.78
N SER A 167 24.94 22.34 -2.14
CA SER A 167 25.12 23.73 -2.56
C SER A 167 25.66 23.87 -3.99
N GLU A 168 26.51 22.94 -4.44
CA GLU A 168 26.96 22.92 -5.85
C GLU A 168 25.89 22.38 -6.79
N LEU A 169 25.18 21.32 -6.39
CA LEU A 169 24.11 20.71 -7.18
C LEU A 169 22.89 21.61 -7.36
N GLU A 170 22.51 22.39 -6.34
CA GLU A 170 21.40 23.34 -6.41
C GLU A 170 21.63 24.46 -7.45
N LYS A 171 22.89 24.75 -7.80
CA LYS A 171 23.21 25.70 -8.89
C LYS A 171 22.81 25.17 -10.26
N LEU A 172 22.79 23.85 -10.43
CA LEU A 172 22.29 23.20 -11.65
C LEU A 172 20.75 23.27 -11.68
N LEU A 173 20.07 23.30 -10.52
CA LEU A 173 18.61 23.26 -10.42
C LEU A 173 17.90 24.60 -10.71
N ASN A 174 18.39 25.36 -11.70
CA ASN A 174 17.65 26.53 -12.19
C ASN A 174 16.44 26.08 -13.07
N ALA A 175 15.45 26.97 -13.21
CA ALA A 175 14.16 26.61 -13.82
C ALA A 175 14.28 26.19 -15.30
N GLU A 176 15.23 26.76 -16.05
CA GLU A 176 15.48 26.43 -17.45
C GLU A 176 16.21 25.09 -17.60
N PHE A 177 17.15 24.79 -16.72
CA PHE A 177 17.88 23.54 -16.71
C PHE A 177 16.95 22.37 -16.44
N LEU A 178 16.05 22.47 -15.45
CA LEU A 178 15.09 21.42 -15.12
C LEU A 178 14.03 21.14 -16.20
N GLN A 179 13.82 22.06 -17.16
CA GLN A 179 12.95 21.77 -18.30
C GLN A 179 13.61 20.85 -19.33
N LYS A 180 14.94 20.84 -19.40
CA LYS A 180 15.72 20.14 -20.42
C LYS A 180 16.58 19.01 -19.85
N HIS A 181 16.85 19.05 -18.55
CA HIS A 181 17.74 18.13 -17.86
C HIS A 181 16.99 16.98 -17.22
N GLY A 182 17.48 15.77 -17.46
CA GLY A 182 16.92 14.55 -16.94
C GLY A 182 17.22 14.32 -15.45
N PRO A 183 16.81 13.18 -14.89
CA PRO A 183 17.05 12.85 -13.48
C PRO A 183 18.51 12.45 -13.20
N SER A 184 19.32 12.22 -14.23
CA SER A 184 20.69 11.72 -14.10
C SER A 184 21.69 12.80 -14.51
N LEU A 185 22.74 12.97 -13.71
CA LEU A 185 23.86 13.83 -14.04
C LEU A 185 24.70 13.20 -15.15
N THR A 186 25.14 14.03 -16.09
CA THR A 186 26.12 13.64 -17.12
C THR A 186 27.51 13.51 -16.51
N GLN A 187 28.41 12.80 -17.20
CA GLN A 187 29.79 12.64 -16.73
C GLN A 187 30.54 13.99 -16.63
N GLU A 188 30.20 14.94 -17.49
CA GLU A 188 30.77 16.29 -17.49
C GLU A 188 30.29 17.10 -16.28
N GLU A 189 29.00 17.01 -15.94
CA GLU A 189 28.44 17.64 -14.74
C GLU A 189 29.05 17.07 -13.46
N LEU A 190 29.16 15.74 -13.38
CA LEU A 190 29.82 15.07 -12.26
C LEU A 190 31.26 15.52 -12.09
N THR A 191 31.99 15.66 -13.20
CA THR A 191 33.38 16.12 -13.19
C THR A 191 33.48 17.58 -12.74
N THR A 192 32.56 18.43 -13.19
CA THR A 192 32.52 19.86 -12.83
C THR A 192 32.21 20.04 -11.36
N VAL A 193 31.17 19.37 -10.86
CA VAL A 193 30.80 19.41 -9.43
C VAL A 193 31.95 18.91 -8.55
N ARG A 194 32.60 17.80 -8.94
CA ARG A 194 33.75 17.27 -8.19
C ARG A 194 34.92 18.25 -8.16
N LYS A 195 35.29 18.86 -9.30
CA LYS A 195 36.37 19.87 -9.35
C LYS A 195 36.06 21.09 -8.48
N ASN A 196 34.82 21.55 -8.48
CA ASN A 196 34.40 22.68 -7.63
C ASN A 196 34.50 22.35 -6.13
N LEU A 197 34.20 21.10 -5.74
CA LEU A 197 34.31 20.63 -4.36
C LEU A 197 35.77 20.47 -3.94
N GLN A 198 36.63 19.94 -4.82
CA GLN A 198 38.07 19.83 -4.58
C GLN A 198 38.73 21.20 -4.38
N ALA A 199 38.29 22.23 -5.11
CA ALA A 199 38.75 23.60 -4.91
C ALA A 199 38.38 24.18 -3.52
N LYS A 200 37.41 23.56 -2.82
CA LYS A 200 37.04 23.88 -1.43
C LYS A 200 37.62 22.88 -0.42
N GLU A 201 38.61 22.10 -0.83
CA GLU A 201 39.26 21.07 0.00
C GLU A 201 38.30 19.93 0.43
N ILE A 202 37.25 19.68 -0.35
CA ILE A 202 36.29 18.59 -0.12
C ILE A 202 36.53 17.51 -1.18
N ASP A 203 37.09 16.38 -0.77
CA ASP A 203 37.29 15.22 -1.64
C ASP A 203 36.12 14.23 -1.48
N VAL A 204 35.35 14.08 -2.56
CA VAL A 204 34.24 13.13 -2.66
C VAL A 204 34.30 12.39 -3.99
N ASP A 205 33.78 11.17 -4.01
CA ASP A 205 33.70 10.37 -5.22
C ASP A 205 32.44 10.71 -6.05
N TYR A 206 32.39 10.21 -7.29
CA TYR A 206 31.23 10.40 -8.17
C TYR A 206 29.96 9.70 -7.67
N LYS A 207 30.10 8.69 -6.80
CA LYS A 207 28.94 7.98 -6.25
C LYS A 207 28.25 8.86 -5.21
N PHE A 208 29.00 9.50 -4.31
CA PHE A 208 28.50 10.40 -3.29
C PHE A 208 27.76 11.60 -3.89
N ILE A 209 28.27 12.16 -5.00
CA ILE A 209 27.60 13.23 -5.74
C ILE A 209 26.26 12.72 -6.32
N ARG A 210 26.25 11.54 -6.96
CA ARG A 210 25.02 10.94 -7.52
C ARG A 210 23.98 10.61 -6.45
N ASP A 211 24.41 10.00 -5.35
CA ASP A 211 23.57 9.63 -4.21
C ASP A 211 22.96 10.88 -3.53
N THR A 212 23.62 12.04 -3.64
CA THR A 212 23.10 13.32 -3.14
C THR A 212 22.19 14.00 -4.17
N TRP A 213 22.43 13.83 -5.47
CA TRP A 213 21.61 14.40 -6.53
C TRP A 213 20.21 13.81 -6.60
N GLU A 214 20.07 12.49 -6.55
CA GLU A 214 18.79 11.81 -6.80
C GLU A 214 17.65 12.30 -5.89
N PRO A 215 17.85 12.48 -4.57
CA PRO A 215 16.81 13.02 -3.69
C PRO A 215 16.58 14.52 -3.87
N LEU A 216 17.61 15.29 -4.22
CA LEU A 216 17.49 16.74 -4.48
C LEU A 216 16.71 17.01 -5.75
N TYR A 217 16.98 16.27 -6.83
CA TYR A 217 16.22 16.34 -8.06
C TYR A 217 14.74 16.03 -7.80
N ARG A 218 14.44 14.94 -7.07
CA ARG A 218 13.07 14.60 -6.66
C ARG A 218 12.39 15.73 -5.87
N LEU A 219 13.10 16.30 -4.91
CA LEU A 219 12.59 17.40 -4.10
C LEU A 219 12.16 18.60 -4.97
N HIS A 220 13.02 19.02 -5.89
CA HIS A 220 12.73 20.12 -6.79
C HIS A 220 11.61 19.79 -7.79
N PHE A 221 11.60 18.58 -8.35
CA PHE A 221 10.52 18.10 -9.21
C PHE A 221 9.17 18.18 -8.50
N LEU A 222 9.06 17.61 -7.29
CA LEU A 222 7.82 17.58 -6.52
C LEU A 222 7.32 18.98 -6.18
N ARG A 223 8.20 19.91 -5.80
CA ARG A 223 7.84 21.32 -5.54
C ARG A 223 7.27 21.99 -6.78
N ARG A 224 7.91 21.80 -7.93
CA ARG A 224 7.45 22.37 -9.21
C ARG A 224 6.11 21.77 -9.64
N SER A 225 5.98 20.46 -9.60
CA SER A 225 4.73 19.76 -9.92
C SER A 225 3.58 20.20 -9.02
N LEU A 226 3.85 20.41 -7.72
CA LEU A 226 2.84 20.90 -6.78
C LEU A 226 2.41 22.33 -7.10
N SER A 227 3.34 23.22 -7.46
CA SER A 227 3.01 24.57 -7.93
C SER A 227 2.11 24.54 -9.16
N ARG A 228 2.44 23.73 -10.17
CA ARG A 228 1.61 23.54 -11.37
C ARG A 228 0.22 22.99 -11.03
N ALA A 229 0.14 22.02 -10.13
CA ALA A 229 -1.13 21.46 -9.69
C ALA A 229 -2.05 22.54 -9.07
N HIS A 230 -1.49 23.47 -8.30
CA HIS A 230 -2.24 24.60 -7.75
C HIS A 230 -2.79 25.54 -8.82
N GLU A 231 -2.01 25.81 -9.88
CA GLU A 231 -2.46 26.62 -11.03
C GLU A 231 -3.61 25.94 -11.79
N CYS A 232 -3.54 24.60 -11.92
CA CYS A 232 -4.58 23.80 -12.58
C CYS A 232 -5.93 23.76 -11.84
N ARG A 233 -6.03 24.23 -10.60
CA ARG A 233 -7.28 24.20 -9.81
C ARG A 233 -8.43 24.96 -10.47
N LYS A 234 -8.13 26.05 -11.20
CA LYS A 234 -9.14 26.82 -11.96
C LYS A 234 -9.13 26.49 -13.46
N GLY A 235 -8.33 25.50 -13.87
CA GLY A 235 -8.07 25.17 -15.28
C GLY A 235 -9.17 24.38 -15.98
N TYR A 236 -10.20 23.89 -15.28
CA TYR A 236 -11.24 23.04 -15.88
C TYR A 236 -11.92 23.68 -17.11
N PHE A 237 -12.20 24.98 -17.07
CA PHE A 237 -12.86 25.66 -18.18
C PHE A 237 -12.00 25.66 -19.45
N LEU A 238 -10.71 25.96 -19.31
CA LEU A 238 -9.74 25.93 -20.41
C LEU A 238 -9.58 24.51 -20.96
N TYR A 239 -9.47 23.52 -20.06
CA TYR A 239 -9.42 22.11 -20.41
C TYR A 239 -10.66 21.67 -21.21
N HIS A 240 -11.86 21.99 -20.73
CA HIS A 240 -13.12 21.54 -21.35
C HIS A 240 -13.36 22.17 -22.72
N GLN A 241 -12.88 23.39 -22.96
CA GLN A 241 -12.99 24.05 -24.26
C GLN A 241 -11.98 23.57 -25.30
N GLY A 242 -11.04 22.69 -24.92
CA GLY A 242 -9.98 22.22 -25.80
C GLY A 242 -9.08 23.35 -26.29
N LEU A 243 -9.00 24.45 -25.53
CA LEU A 243 -8.11 25.55 -25.85
C LEU A 243 -6.69 25.15 -25.45
N ASP A 244 -5.77 25.21 -26.41
CA ASP A 244 -4.33 25.13 -26.15
C ASP A 244 -3.93 26.36 -25.31
N SER A 245 -4.02 26.22 -23.99
CA SER A 245 -3.47 27.18 -23.05
C SER A 245 -2.06 26.74 -22.67
N ASP A 246 -1.15 27.69 -22.44
CA ASP A 246 0.16 27.44 -21.83
C ASP A 246 0.05 26.67 -20.49
N LEU A 247 -1.13 26.67 -19.87
CA LEU A 247 -1.48 25.88 -18.69
C LEU A 247 -1.76 24.41 -19.06
N GLU A 248 -0.70 23.64 -19.29
CA GLU A 248 -0.77 22.20 -19.53
C GLU A 248 -1.10 21.42 -18.24
N CYS A 249 -2.37 21.03 -18.07
CA CYS A 249 -2.86 20.29 -16.90
C CYS A 249 -2.98 18.77 -17.12
N HIS A 250 -2.12 18.18 -17.96
CA HIS A 250 -2.12 16.73 -18.24
C HIS A 250 -1.90 15.87 -17.00
N ASP A 251 -1.18 16.40 -16.01
CA ASP A 251 -0.97 15.76 -14.70
C ASP A 251 -2.31 15.50 -13.98
N VAL A 252 -3.26 16.41 -14.11
CA VAL A 252 -4.62 16.26 -13.53
C VAL A 252 -5.36 15.11 -14.20
N VAL A 253 -5.28 15.01 -15.54
CA VAL A 253 -5.92 13.93 -16.31
C VAL A 253 -5.31 12.57 -15.94
N LEU A 254 -3.98 12.48 -15.81
CA LEU A 254 -3.30 11.28 -15.30
C LEU A 254 -3.86 10.86 -13.94
N PHE A 255 -3.88 11.78 -12.97
CA PHE A 255 -4.30 11.46 -11.61
C PHE A 255 -5.80 11.17 -11.51
N TRP A 256 -6.63 11.78 -12.37
CA TRP A 256 -8.03 11.40 -12.52
C TRP A 256 -8.19 9.95 -12.99
N ARG A 257 -7.46 9.53 -14.03
CA ARG A 257 -7.49 8.15 -14.54
C ARG A 257 -7.08 7.15 -13.47
N VAL A 258 -6.00 7.44 -12.75
CA VAL A 258 -5.53 6.61 -11.64
C VAL A 258 -6.58 6.52 -10.54
N GLN A 259 -7.14 7.65 -10.11
CA GLN A 259 -8.14 7.70 -9.05
C GLN A 259 -9.39 6.90 -9.43
N ARG A 260 -9.91 7.10 -10.65
CA ARG A 260 -11.07 6.38 -11.17
C ARG A 260 -10.82 4.88 -11.21
N MET A 261 -9.72 4.45 -11.83
CA MET A 261 -9.38 3.03 -11.92
C MET A 261 -9.23 2.39 -10.53
N MET A 262 -8.66 3.09 -9.56
CA MET A 262 -8.57 2.62 -8.17
C MET A 262 -9.93 2.51 -7.50
N GLN A 263 -10.81 3.50 -7.68
CA GLN A 263 -12.16 3.49 -7.13
C GLN A 263 -13.00 2.35 -7.74
N THR A 264 -12.94 2.15 -9.06
CA THR A 264 -13.59 1.02 -9.74
C THR A 264 -13.08 -0.31 -9.20
N THR A 265 -11.76 -0.47 -9.09
CA THR A 265 -11.12 -1.67 -8.53
C THR A 265 -11.58 -1.95 -7.10
N ALA A 266 -11.53 -0.95 -6.23
CA ALA A 266 -11.94 -1.08 -4.83
C ALA A 266 -13.42 -1.46 -4.69
N ASN A 267 -14.29 -0.88 -5.53
CA ASN A 267 -15.71 -1.22 -5.54
C ASN A 267 -15.96 -2.67 -5.96
N VAL A 268 -15.26 -3.15 -6.99
CA VAL A 268 -15.36 -4.53 -7.45
C VAL A 268 -14.81 -5.50 -6.41
N LEU A 269 -13.65 -5.23 -5.83
CA LEU A 269 -13.08 -6.03 -4.75
C LEU A 269 -14.03 -6.13 -3.56
N ARG A 270 -14.62 -5.01 -3.13
CA ARG A 270 -15.61 -5.00 -2.05
C ARG A 270 -16.80 -5.90 -2.37
N GLN A 271 -17.30 -5.87 -3.61
CA GLN A 271 -18.38 -6.76 -4.04
C GLN A 271 -17.94 -8.23 -4.06
N GLN A 272 -16.75 -8.54 -4.55
CA GLN A 272 -16.20 -9.90 -4.52
C GLN A 272 -16.08 -10.43 -3.09
N VAL A 273 -15.53 -9.62 -2.18
CA VAL A 273 -15.40 -9.95 -0.76
C VAL A 273 -16.76 -10.30 -0.16
N MET A 274 -17.73 -9.40 -0.31
CA MET A 274 -19.05 -9.54 0.34
C MET A 274 -19.89 -10.67 -0.25
N ASN A 275 -19.85 -10.85 -1.58
CA ASN A 275 -20.74 -11.78 -2.26
C ASN A 275 -20.16 -13.19 -2.40
N ARG A 276 -18.83 -13.33 -2.41
CA ARG A 276 -18.15 -14.60 -2.67
C ARG A 276 -17.17 -14.98 -1.58
N GLU A 277 -16.13 -14.18 -1.36
CA GLU A 277 -15.00 -14.63 -0.54
C GLU A 277 -15.35 -14.80 0.94
N ALA A 278 -16.23 -13.96 1.49
CA ALA A 278 -16.74 -14.15 2.84
C ALA A 278 -17.44 -15.52 3.03
N ARG A 279 -18.22 -15.95 2.02
CA ARG A 279 -18.91 -17.26 2.05
C ARG A 279 -17.95 -18.42 1.84
N ARG A 280 -16.93 -18.25 0.99
CA ARG A 280 -15.88 -19.27 0.79
C ARG A 280 -15.06 -19.45 2.06
N LEU A 281 -14.72 -18.36 2.74
CA LEU A 281 -14.06 -18.39 4.04
C LEU A 281 -14.94 -19.07 5.10
N GLU A 282 -16.24 -18.77 5.16
CA GLU A 282 -17.19 -19.45 6.05
C GLU A 282 -17.24 -20.97 5.80
N LYS A 283 -17.26 -21.38 4.53
CA LYS A 283 -17.21 -22.80 4.16
C LYS A 283 -15.90 -23.44 4.64
N GLY A 284 -14.77 -22.76 4.44
CA GLY A 284 -13.46 -23.20 4.95
C GLY A 284 -13.44 -23.36 6.47
N VAL A 285 -14.08 -22.46 7.22
CA VAL A 285 -14.24 -22.59 8.68
C VAL A 285 -14.99 -23.87 9.06
N LYS A 286 -16.06 -24.21 8.34
CA LYS A 286 -16.82 -25.45 8.58
C LYS A 286 -15.99 -26.69 8.28
N GLU A 287 -15.28 -26.70 7.15
CA GLU A 287 -14.41 -27.81 6.75
C GLU A 287 -13.27 -28.04 7.76
N VAL A 288 -12.60 -26.97 8.21
CA VAL A 288 -11.55 -27.07 9.24
C VAL A 288 -12.11 -27.52 10.59
N LEU A 289 -13.31 -27.06 10.97
CA LEU A 289 -13.98 -27.55 12.18
C LEU A 289 -14.32 -29.04 12.08
N ASP A 290 -14.81 -29.49 10.93
CA ASP A 290 -15.11 -30.90 10.68
C ASP A 290 -13.83 -31.75 10.74
N ASP A 291 -12.72 -31.30 10.14
CA ASP A 291 -11.42 -31.97 10.23
C ASP A 291 -10.94 -32.07 11.69
N PHE A 292 -11.01 -30.96 12.44
CA PHE A 292 -10.62 -30.95 13.85
C PHE A 292 -11.57 -31.80 14.69
N SER A 293 -12.82 -31.97 14.26
CA SER A 293 -13.79 -32.87 14.89
C SER A 293 -13.51 -34.34 14.61
N GLN A 294 -12.67 -34.69 13.64
CA GLN A 294 -12.25 -36.08 13.40
C GLN A 294 -10.93 -36.40 14.10
N ASP A 295 -10.11 -35.39 14.37
CA ASP A 295 -8.83 -35.51 15.06
C ASP A 295 -9.01 -35.53 16.60
N SER A 296 -8.82 -36.73 17.18
CA SER A 296 -8.97 -36.93 18.63
C SER A 296 -7.89 -36.21 19.45
N GLU A 297 -6.67 -36.07 18.90
CA GLU A 297 -5.57 -35.38 19.58
C GLU A 297 -5.82 -33.87 19.62
N LYS A 298 -6.23 -33.28 18.49
CA LYS A 298 -6.61 -31.86 18.43
C LYS A 298 -7.79 -31.53 19.35
N LYS A 299 -8.79 -32.41 19.47
CA LYS A 299 -9.90 -32.18 20.43
C LYS A 299 -9.39 -32.05 21.85
N VAL A 300 -8.58 -33.00 22.30
CA VAL A 300 -8.03 -33.01 23.67
C VAL A 300 -7.13 -31.79 23.88
N GLN A 301 -6.33 -31.41 22.89
CA GLN A 301 -5.43 -30.25 22.99
C GLN A 301 -6.18 -28.90 23.00
N LEU A 302 -7.20 -28.74 22.16
CA LEU A 302 -7.88 -27.46 21.93
C LEU A 302 -9.06 -27.23 22.86
N LEU A 303 -9.76 -28.27 23.29
CA LEU A 303 -10.89 -28.21 24.23
C LEU A 303 -10.42 -28.59 25.63
N THR A 304 -9.70 -27.67 26.28
CA THR A 304 -9.12 -27.87 27.61
C THR A 304 -9.79 -27.00 28.67
N GLY A 305 -9.85 -27.49 29.90
CA GLY A 305 -10.25 -26.71 31.07
C GLY A 305 -11.16 -27.47 32.04
N ARG A 306 -11.32 -26.93 33.24
CA ARG A 306 -12.06 -27.57 34.35
C ARG A 306 -13.49 -27.99 33.98
N ARG A 307 -14.17 -27.22 33.13
CA ARG A 307 -15.53 -27.56 32.64
C ARG A 307 -15.53 -28.79 31.73
N VAL A 308 -14.47 -29.01 30.96
CA VAL A 308 -14.31 -30.19 30.09
C VAL A 308 -14.00 -31.42 30.95
N GLU A 309 -13.06 -31.29 31.88
CA GLU A 309 -12.70 -32.36 32.82
C GLU A 309 -13.93 -32.84 33.61
N LEU A 310 -14.70 -31.90 34.18
CA LEU A 310 -15.95 -32.20 34.89
C LEU A 310 -16.99 -32.89 33.99
N ALA A 311 -17.10 -32.48 32.73
CA ALA A 311 -18.03 -33.10 31.78
C ALA A 311 -17.60 -34.54 31.43
N GLU A 312 -16.29 -34.80 31.29
CA GLU A 312 -15.74 -36.14 31.08
C GLU A 312 -15.93 -37.05 32.29
N GLU A 313 -15.73 -36.53 33.50
CA GLU A 313 -16.03 -37.23 34.75
C GLU A 313 -17.51 -37.58 34.85
N LEU A 314 -18.41 -36.63 34.59
CA LEU A 314 -19.86 -36.85 34.56
C LEU A 314 -20.25 -37.93 33.55
N LYS A 315 -19.65 -37.92 32.36
CA LYS A 315 -19.89 -38.95 31.34
C LYS A 315 -19.44 -40.33 31.82
N ARG A 316 -18.26 -40.43 32.47
CA ARG A 316 -17.75 -41.67 33.07
C ARG A 316 -18.69 -42.19 34.16
N VAL A 317 -19.15 -41.32 35.06
CA VAL A 317 -20.10 -41.69 36.13
C VAL A 317 -21.41 -42.22 35.55
N ARG A 318 -21.96 -41.54 34.52
CA ARG A 318 -23.20 -41.99 33.86
C ARG A 318 -23.04 -43.36 33.20
N GLN A 319 -21.89 -43.62 32.59
CA GLN A 319 -21.59 -44.89 31.96
C GLN A 319 -21.44 -46.03 32.98
N ILE A 320 -20.90 -45.74 34.17
CA ILE A 320 -20.86 -46.68 35.30
C ILE A 320 -22.28 -46.97 35.80
N GLN A 321 -23.14 -45.96 35.91
CA GLN A 321 -24.54 -46.13 36.30
C GLN A 321 -25.31 -47.00 35.31
N GLU A 322 -25.19 -46.76 33.99
CA GLU A 322 -25.82 -47.58 32.95
C GLU A 322 -25.36 -49.04 33.04
N LYS A 323 -24.06 -49.29 33.27
CA LYS A 323 -23.52 -50.66 33.44
C LYS A 323 -24.02 -51.33 34.71
N LEU A 324 -24.17 -50.58 35.80
CA LEU A 324 -24.77 -51.08 37.04
C LEU A 324 -26.25 -51.41 36.86
N GLU A 325 -27.01 -50.59 36.15
CA GLU A 325 -28.41 -50.86 35.81
C GLU A 325 -28.54 -52.12 34.93
N GLU A 326 -27.72 -52.25 33.88
CA GLU A 326 -27.65 -53.47 33.07
C GLU A 326 -27.33 -54.71 33.92
N PHE A 327 -26.38 -54.61 34.85
CA PHE A 327 -26.03 -55.70 35.77
C PHE A 327 -27.17 -56.06 36.70
N VAL A 328 -27.85 -55.08 37.31
CA VAL A 328 -29.02 -55.31 38.17
C VAL A 328 -30.16 -55.98 37.40
N VAL A 329 -30.40 -55.56 36.15
CA VAL A 329 -31.40 -56.17 35.28
C VAL A 329 -31.03 -57.62 34.96
N ALA A 330 -29.78 -57.90 34.59
CA ALA A 330 -29.30 -59.27 34.33
C ALA A 330 -29.42 -60.17 35.58
N LEU A 331 -29.08 -59.65 36.75
CA LEU A 331 -29.13 -60.39 38.03
C LEU A 331 -30.57 -60.69 38.47
N ASN A 332 -31.52 -59.82 38.13
CA ASN A 332 -32.94 -60.08 38.34
C ASN A 332 -33.56 -61.04 37.31
N ALA A 333 -32.92 -61.23 36.14
CA ALA A 333 -33.37 -62.18 35.12
C ALA A 333 -32.85 -63.61 35.35
N GLU A 334 -31.82 -63.79 36.19
CA GLU A 334 -31.29 -65.10 36.60
C GLU A 334 -31.96 -65.69 37.87
N LYS A 335 -32.93 -64.98 38.46
CA LYS A 335 -33.85 -65.49 39.49
C LYS A 335 -35.18 -65.88 38.89
#